data_AF-A0A529L3Y8-F1
#
_entry.id   AF-A0A529L3Y8-F1
#
_cell.length_a   1.000
_cell.length_b   1.000
_cell.length_c   1.000
_cell.angle_alpha   90.00
_cell.angle_beta   90.00
_cell.angle_gamma   90.00
#
_symmetry.space_group_name_H-M   'P 1'
#
loop_
_entity.id
_entity.type
_entity.pdbx_description
1 polymer ?
#
loop_
_entity_poly.entity_id
_entity_poly.type
_entity_poly.pdbx_seq_one_letter_code
_entity_poly.pdbx_strand_id
1 'polypeptide(L)'
;YNELPASGVDRLPGVMRDVLRRSLTIRGFIQREFVEQRPAFYEAMAGWIASRKVRYREDIVDGLHNAPDAFLGLLQGRNFGKLIVRVSR
;
A
#
# COMPACT_ATOMS: atom_id res chain seq x y z
N TYR A 1 -13.19 16.43 10.73
CA TYR A 1 -12.98 15.18 9.97
C TYR A 1 -12.40 14.17 10.94
N ASN A 2 -13.32 13.40 11.52
CA ASN A 2 -13.17 12.27 12.44
C ASN A 2 -12.42 12.52 13.75
N GLU A 3 -13.12 13.21 14.65
CA GLU A 3 -13.02 12.92 16.08
C GLU A 3 -13.36 11.44 16.28
N LEU A 4 -12.33 10.61 16.49
CA LEU A 4 -12.53 9.24 16.93
C LEU A 4 -12.96 9.29 18.40
N PRO A 5 -14.05 8.63 18.81
CA PRO A 5 -14.28 8.41 20.22
C PRO A 5 -13.14 7.53 20.74
N ALA A 6 -12.34 8.05 21.67
CA ALA A 6 -11.33 7.28 22.39
C ALA A 6 -12.02 6.22 23.26
N SER A 7 -12.51 5.15 22.65
CA SER A 7 -13.24 4.07 23.30
C SER A 7 -12.56 2.71 23.16
N GLY A 8 -11.23 2.72 23.02
CA GLY A 8 -10.39 1.52 23.09
C GLY A 8 -9.33 1.67 24.17
N VAL A 9 -8.99 0.56 24.83
CA VAL A 9 -7.83 0.50 25.74
C VAL A 9 -6.58 0.98 24.98
N ASP A 10 -5.88 1.98 25.52
CA ASP A 10 -4.61 2.43 24.95
C ASP A 10 -3.59 1.28 24.97
N ARG A 11 -3.17 0.85 23.77
CA ARG A 11 -2.20 -0.25 23.59
C ARG A 11 -0.77 0.24 23.45
N LEU A 12 -0.53 1.55 23.34
CA LEU A 12 0.78 2.12 23.09
C LEU A 12 1.81 1.71 24.16
N PRO A 13 1.50 1.69 25.48
CA PRO A 13 2.48 1.23 26.48
C PRO A 13 2.91 -0.22 26.30
N GLY A 14 1.98 -1.10 25.88
CA GLY A 14 2.28 -2.50 25.58
C GLY A 14 3.19 -2.65 24.37
N VAL A 15 2.86 -1.94 23.28
CA VAL A 15 3.68 -1.91 22.06
C VAL A 15 5.09 -1.40 22.36
N MET A 16 5.22 -0.30 23.09
CA MET A 16 6.55 0.26 23.42
C MET A 16 7.36 -0.64 24.35
N ARG A 17 6.69 -1.38 25.25
CA ARG A 17 7.35 -2.41 26.06
C ARG A 17 7.89 -3.55 25.19
N ASP A 18 7.14 -4.00 24.19
CA ASP A 18 7.62 -5.04 23.26
C ASP A 18 8.78 -4.54 22.41
N VAL A 19 8.72 -3.29 21.93
CA VAL A 19 9.83 -2.63 21.24
C VAL A 19 11.09 -2.66 22.09
N LEU A 20 11.01 -2.29 23.36
CA LEU A 20 12.15 -2.31 24.27
C LEU A 20 12.65 -3.73 24.55
N ARG A 21 11.76 -4.62 25.02
CA ARG A 21 12.14 -5.96 25.50
C ARG A 21 12.65 -6.87 24.40
N ARG A 22 12.21 -6.64 23.16
CA ARG A 22 12.60 -7.43 21.99
C ARG A 22 13.54 -6.67 21.06
N SER A 23 13.95 -5.46 21.43
CA SER A 23 14.80 -4.58 20.62
C SER A 23 14.29 -4.39 19.18
N LEU A 24 12.98 -4.18 19.03
CA LEU A 24 12.37 -3.99 17.70
C LEU A 24 12.73 -2.61 17.14
N THR A 25 12.96 -2.53 15.83
CA THR A 25 13.07 -1.25 15.12
C THR A 25 11.73 -0.93 14.45
N ILE A 26 11.11 0.19 14.84
CA ILE A 26 9.94 0.74 14.15
C ILE A 26 10.38 2.02 13.46
N ARG A 27 10.41 1.99 12.12
CA ARG A 27 10.76 3.14 11.29
C ARG A 27 9.73 3.29 10.17
N GLY A 28 8.98 4.39 10.22
CA GLY A 28 8.20 4.82 9.06
C GLY A 28 9.13 5.23 7.93
N PHE A 29 8.71 5.04 6.69
CA PHE A 29 9.42 5.52 5.52
C PHE A 29 8.43 5.96 4.44
N ILE A 30 8.89 6.84 3.56
CA ILE A 30 8.17 7.22 2.34
C ILE A 30 9.03 6.87 1.12
N GLN A 31 8.39 6.49 0.01
CA GLN A 31 9.07 6.13 -1.24
C GLN A 31 10.07 7.21 -1.72
N ARG A 32 9.79 8.48 -1.42
CA ARG A 32 10.64 9.61 -1.81
C ARG A 32 12.07 9.53 -1.28
N GLU A 33 12.29 8.85 -0.14
CA GLU A 33 13.63 8.63 0.42
C GLU A 33 14.52 7.75 -0.48
N PHE A 34 13.94 7.01 -1.43
CA PHE A 34 14.62 5.99 -2.23
C PHE A 34 14.58 6.26 -3.74
N VAL A 35 14.31 7.50 -4.16
CA VAL A 35 14.16 7.86 -5.58
C VAL A 35 15.44 7.56 -6.39
N GLU A 36 16.61 7.68 -5.77
CA GLU A 36 17.90 7.34 -6.40
C GLU A 36 18.02 5.86 -6.79
N GLN A 37 17.31 4.97 -6.09
CA GLN A 37 17.31 3.53 -6.35
C GLN A 37 16.35 3.13 -7.49
N ARG A 38 15.52 4.06 -7.97
CA ARG A 38 14.49 3.80 -8.98
C ARG A 38 15.04 3.20 -10.29
N PRO A 39 16.18 3.65 -10.85
CA PRO A 39 16.71 3.03 -12.07
C PRO A 39 17.05 1.55 -11.88
N ALA A 40 17.76 1.21 -10.81
CA ALA A 40 18.11 -0.17 -10.49
C ALA A 40 16.87 -1.04 -10.21
N PHE A 41 15.86 -0.46 -9.53
CA PHE A 41 14.59 -1.12 -9.32
C PHE A 41 13.89 -1.48 -10.64
N TYR A 42 13.82 -0.55 -11.60
CA TYR A 42 13.17 -0.82 -12.87
C TYR A 42 13.86 -1.91 -13.67
N GLU A 43 15.20 -1.90 -13.71
CA GLU A 43 15.97 -2.96 -14.38
C GLU A 43 15.69 -4.34 -13.77
N ALA A 44 15.82 -4.46 -12.44
CA ALA A 44 15.62 -5.73 -11.75
C ALA A 44 14.16 -6.23 -11.84
N MET A 45 13.19 -5.35 -11.56
CA MET A 45 11.77 -5.71 -11.50
C MET A 45 11.24 -6.10 -12.87
N ALA A 46 11.65 -5.41 -13.95
CA ALA A 46 11.29 -5.79 -15.31
C ALA A 46 11.75 -7.22 -15.64
N GLY A 47 12.98 -7.56 -15.27
CA GLY A 47 13.50 -8.92 -15.42
C GLY A 47 12.72 -9.96 -14.60
N TRP A 48 12.33 -9.63 -13.37
CA TRP A 48 11.54 -10.53 -12.52
C TRP A 48 10.12 -10.75 -13.02
N ILE A 49 9.48 -9.73 -13.59
CA ILE A 49 8.16 -9.84 -14.21
C ILE A 49 8.26 -10.70 -15.48
N ALA A 50 9.22 -10.42 -16.36
CA ALA A 50 9.43 -11.16 -17.60
C ALA A 50 9.72 -12.65 -17.34
N SER A 51 10.53 -12.95 -16.32
CA SER A 51 10.85 -14.33 -15.90
C SER A 51 9.78 -14.98 -15.01
N ARG A 52 8.65 -14.31 -14.74
CA ARG A 52 7.58 -14.75 -13.83
C ARG A 52 8.02 -15.04 -12.39
N LYS A 53 9.20 -14.57 -11.97
CA LYS A 53 9.64 -14.58 -10.57
C LYS A 53 8.78 -13.67 -9.70
N VAL A 54 8.28 -12.59 -10.29
CA VAL A 54 7.25 -11.73 -9.70
C VAL A 54 6.01 -11.79 -10.56
N ARG A 55 4.86 -12.01 -9.91
CA ARG A 55 3.53 -11.91 -10.52
C ARG A 55 2.78 -10.78 -9.84
N TYR A 56 2.06 -9.99 -10.63
CA TYR A 56 1.22 -8.92 -10.12
C TYR A 56 -0.23 -9.17 -10.52
N ARG A 57 -1.16 -8.56 -9.79
CA ARG A 57 -2.58 -8.62 -10.07
C ARG A 57 -3.14 -7.21 -10.03
N GLU A 58 -3.91 -6.89 -11.06
CA GLU A 58 -4.62 -5.63 -11.20
C GLU A 58 -6.12 -5.90 -11.13
N ASP A 59 -6.81 -4.93 -10.55
CA ASP A 59 -8.26 -4.85 -10.55
C ASP A 59 -8.61 -3.62 -11.39
N ILE A 60 -9.19 -3.84 -12.57
CA ILE A 60 -9.33 -2.79 -13.58
C ILE A 60 -10.81 -2.39 -13.69
N VAL A 61 -11.05 -1.11 -13.43
CA VAL A 61 -12.35 -0.46 -13.60
C VAL A 61 -12.32 0.39 -14.87
N ASP A 62 -13.27 0.15 -15.76
CA ASP A 62 -13.40 0.91 -17.01
C ASP A 62 -14.15 2.23 -16.81
N GLY A 63 -13.62 3.31 -17.37
CA GLY A 63 -14.27 4.62 -17.42
C GLY A 63 -14.03 5.47 -16.17
N LEU A 64 -13.65 6.73 -16.41
CA LEU A 64 -13.38 7.69 -15.33
C LEU A 64 -14.60 7.94 -14.43
N HIS A 65 -15.81 7.85 -14.99
CA HIS A 65 -17.06 8.02 -14.24
C HIS A 65 -17.22 7.01 -13.10
N ASN A 66 -16.57 5.85 -13.18
CA ASN A 66 -16.59 4.81 -12.14
C ASN A 66 -15.50 5.02 -11.07
N ALA A 67 -14.60 5.99 -11.23
CA ALA A 67 -13.53 6.25 -10.26
C ALA A 67 -14.03 6.55 -8.83
N PRO A 68 -15.12 7.32 -8.60
CA PRO A 68 -15.64 7.56 -7.26
C PRO A 68 -16.05 6.26 -6.56
N ASP A 69 -16.84 5.41 -7.21
CA ASP A 69 -17.32 4.15 -6.65
C ASP A 69 -16.17 3.15 -6.43
N ALA A 70 -15.22 3.10 -7.38
CA ALA A 70 -14.01 2.29 -7.26
C ALA A 70 -13.16 2.72 -6.05
N PHE A 71 -13.03 4.03 -5.81
CA PHE A 71 -12.28 4.57 -4.67
C PHE A 71 -12.98 4.29 -3.34
N LEU A 72 -14.31 4.39 -3.27
CA LEU A 72 -15.08 3.98 -2.08
C LEU A 72 -14.91 2.49 -1.81
N GLY A 73 -14.93 1.65 -2.86
CA GLY A 73 -14.66 0.22 -2.75
C GLY A 73 -13.25 -0.09 -2.23
N LEU A 74 -12.23 0.66 -2.66
CA LEU A 74 -10.85 0.54 -2.17
C LEU A 74 -10.77 0.75 -0.65
N LEU A 75 -11.45 1.78 -0.13
CA LEU A 75 -11.45 2.08 1.31
C LEU A 75 -12.21 1.02 2.14
N GLN A 76 -13.08 0.26 1.49
CA GLN A 76 -13.80 -0.88 2.08
C GLN A 76 -13.09 -2.22 1.86
N GLY A 77 -11.91 -2.23 1.21
CA GLY A 77 -11.14 -3.45 0.94
C GLY A 77 -11.74 -4.37 -0.12
N ARG A 78 -12.56 -3.85 -1.04
CA ARG A 78 -13.21 -4.65 -2.09
C ARG A 78 -12.27 -5.06 -3.24
N ASN A 79 -11.18 -4.33 -3.45
CA ASN A 79 -10.29 -4.53 -4.59
C ASN A 79 -9.37 -5.75 -4.40
N PHE A 80 -9.16 -6.52 -5.46
CA PHE A 80 -8.26 -7.67 -5.46
C PHE A 80 -6.94 -7.36 -6.16
N GLY A 81 -6.04 -6.66 -5.47
CA GLY A 81 -4.73 -6.25 -6.00
C GLY A 81 -4.68 -4.75 -6.27
N LYS A 82 -3.88 -4.33 -7.27
CA LYS A 82 -3.76 -2.90 -7.59
C LYS A 82 -5.00 -2.44 -8.37
N LEU A 83 -5.80 -1.57 -7.74
CA LEU A 83 -6.91 -0.92 -8.42
C LEU A 83 -6.41 0.09 -9.46
N ILE A 84 -6.88 -0.04 -10.70
CA ILE A 84 -6.58 0.81 -11.84
C ILE A 84 -7.89 1.26 -12.49
N VAL A 85 -8.04 2.57 -12.75
CA VAL A 85 -9.14 3.08 -13.56
C VAL A 85 -8.64 3.31 -14.99
N ARG A 86 -9.18 2.58 -15.95
CA ARG A 86 -8.85 2.70 -17.38
C ARG A 86 -9.72 3.77 -18.02
N VAL A 87 -9.11 4.89 -18.42
CA VAL A 87 -9.82 6.07 -18.92
C VAL A 87 -10.07 6.01 -20.43
N SER A 88 -9.11 5.48 -21.19
CA SER A 88 -9.22 5.24 -22.62
C SER A 88 -8.57 3.90 -22.97
N ARG A 89 -8.80 3.43 -24.20
CA ARG A 89 -7.94 2.41 -24.81
C ARG A 89 -6.61 3.01 -25.23
#